data_AF-A0A1H0NW44-F1
#
_entry.id   AF-A0A1H0NW44-F1
#
_cell.length_a   1.000
_cell.length_b   1.000
_cell.length_c   1.000
_cell.angle_alpha   90.00
_cell.angle_beta   90.00
_cell.angle_gamma   90.00
#
_symmetry.space_group_name_H-M   'P 1'
#
loop_
_entity.id
_entity.type
_entity.pdbx_description
1 polymer ?
#
loop_
_entity_poly.entity_id
_entity_poly.type
_entity_poly.pdbx_seq_one_letter_code
_entity_poly.pdbx_strand_id
1 'polypeptide(L)'
;MATTGQMAVLSRLYRERAQLPLRTRMLVTFGAVAALHVAAVVLLVAGAAGGGQPLGIGLVLTAYLAGVKHSYDWDHLAAIDNSTRKFAAEHRHPISVGFAFSLGHSSVVVLAGLLVVSGASVVGSFIAEGTPGNLLLGLTGSAVSGLFLLAMGAFNGSAAQTRLQCRHHGHFCGVGPLHCGHHPGRGRS
;
A
#
# COMPACT_ATOMS: atom_id res chain seq x y z
N MET A 1 -16.62 -19.36 -9.68
CA MET A 1 -15.85 -20.61 -9.86
C MET A 1 -15.15 -20.54 -11.21
N ALA A 2 -13.84 -20.29 -11.25
CA ALA A 2 -13.06 -20.30 -12.49
C ALA A 2 -12.72 -21.76 -12.85
N THR A 3 -12.89 -22.13 -14.12
CA THR A 3 -12.62 -23.51 -14.60
C THR A 3 -11.11 -23.80 -14.61
N THR A 4 -10.74 -25.07 -14.46
CA THR A 4 -9.33 -25.54 -14.36
C THR A 4 -8.44 -25.04 -15.50
N GLY A 5 -9.01 -24.81 -16.70
CA GLY A 5 -8.32 -24.22 -17.85
C GLY A 5 -7.98 -22.72 -17.69
N GLN A 6 -8.85 -21.91 -17.06
CA GLN A 6 -8.57 -20.50 -16.80
C GLN A 6 -7.46 -20.32 -15.76
N MET A 7 -7.41 -21.20 -14.75
CA MET A 7 -6.33 -21.21 -13.75
C MET A 7 -4.98 -21.59 -14.38
N ALA A 8 -4.97 -22.48 -15.37
CA ALA A 8 -3.76 -22.84 -16.12
C ALA A 8 -3.25 -21.68 -17.00
N VAL A 9 -4.15 -20.94 -17.66
CA VAL A 9 -3.76 -19.76 -18.46
C VAL A 9 -3.27 -18.62 -17.56
N LEU A 10 -3.97 -18.33 -16.47
CA LEU A 10 -3.56 -17.32 -15.48
C LEU A 10 -2.19 -17.64 -14.86
N SER A 11 -1.93 -18.90 -14.55
CA SER A 11 -0.64 -19.33 -13.99
C SER A 11 0.49 -19.30 -15.01
N ARG A 12 0.23 -19.59 -16.29
CA ARG A 12 1.19 -19.40 -17.40
C ARG A 12 1.55 -17.93 -17.56
N LEU A 13 0.55 -17.05 -17.62
CA LEU A 13 0.74 -15.60 -17.68
C LEU A 13 1.48 -15.07 -16.44
N TYR A 14 1.19 -15.61 -15.24
CA TYR A 14 1.92 -15.28 -14.00
C TYR A 14 3.38 -15.70 -14.03
N ARG A 15 3.71 -16.82 -14.67
CA ARG A 15 5.08 -17.32 -14.78
C ARG A 15 5.87 -16.59 -15.86
N GLU A 16 5.25 -16.32 -17.01
CA GLU A 16 5.88 -15.61 -18.14
C GLU A 16 6.15 -14.13 -17.82
N ARG A 17 5.30 -13.46 -17.05
CA ARG A 17 5.54 -12.05 -16.66
C ARG A 17 6.78 -11.84 -15.79
N ALA A 18 7.26 -12.89 -15.10
CA ALA A 18 8.54 -12.85 -14.40
C ALA A 18 9.76 -12.83 -15.35
N GLN A 19 9.55 -13.20 -16.62
CA GLN A 19 10.60 -13.27 -17.65
C GLN A 19 10.58 -12.05 -18.59
N LEU A 20 9.66 -11.10 -18.39
CA LEU A 20 9.59 -9.89 -19.19
C LEU A 20 10.82 -9.00 -18.97
N PRO A 21 11.33 -8.34 -20.02
CA PRO A 21 12.45 -7.42 -19.89
C PRO A 21 12.12 -6.32 -18.89
N LEU A 22 13.12 -5.99 -18.07
CA LEU A 22 13.08 -4.91 -17.09
C LEU A 22 12.46 -3.60 -17.64
N ARG A 23 12.86 -3.23 -18.86
CA ARG A 23 12.40 -2.02 -19.56
C ARG A 23 10.90 -2.03 -19.80
N THR A 24 10.34 -3.17 -20.23
CA THR A 24 8.90 -3.31 -20.47
C THR A 24 8.11 -3.15 -19.17
N ARG A 25 8.60 -3.74 -18.08
CA ARG A 25 7.95 -3.63 -16.76
C ARG A 25 7.94 -2.18 -16.28
N MET A 26 9.05 -1.47 -16.42
CA MET A 26 9.16 -0.04 -16.09
C MET A 26 8.23 0.81 -16.97
N LEU A 27 8.24 0.59 -18.29
CA LEU A 27 7.39 1.34 -19.21
C LEU A 27 5.90 1.17 -18.90
N VAL A 28 5.46 -0.06 -18.58
CA VAL A 28 4.07 -0.33 -18.20
C VAL A 28 3.71 0.39 -16.89
N THR A 29 4.57 0.34 -15.87
CA THR A 29 4.29 1.01 -14.58
C THR A 29 4.25 2.52 -14.73
N PHE A 30 5.25 3.12 -15.38
CA PHE A 30 5.28 4.57 -15.59
C PHE A 30 4.18 5.04 -16.54
N GLY A 31 3.87 4.26 -17.57
CA GLY A 31 2.76 4.53 -18.49
C GLY A 31 1.41 4.55 -17.78
N ALA A 32 1.14 3.58 -16.90
CA ALA A 32 -0.08 3.55 -16.10
C ALA A 32 -0.20 4.76 -15.16
N VAL A 33 0.91 5.15 -14.49
CA VAL A 33 0.96 6.33 -13.62
C VAL A 33 0.69 7.61 -14.40
N ALA A 34 1.30 7.76 -15.59
CA ALA A 34 1.08 8.91 -16.46
C ALA A 34 -0.38 8.97 -16.93
N ALA A 35 -0.96 7.84 -17.35
CA ALA A 35 -2.36 7.77 -17.76
C ALA A 35 -3.33 8.19 -16.65
N LEU A 36 -3.06 7.79 -15.39
CA LEU A 36 -3.85 8.21 -14.23
C LEU A 36 -3.76 9.73 -13.98
N HIS A 37 -2.57 10.33 -14.12
CA HIS A 37 -2.41 11.78 -13.99
C HIS A 37 -3.14 12.54 -15.10
N VAL A 38 -3.05 12.05 -16.33
CA VAL A 38 -3.79 12.62 -17.46
C VAL A 38 -5.30 12.55 -17.20
N ALA A 39 -5.81 11.41 -16.73
CA ALA A 39 -7.22 11.27 -16.36
C ALA A 39 -7.63 12.29 -15.28
N ALA A 40 -6.81 12.47 -14.24
CA ALA A 40 -7.07 13.46 -13.19
C ALA A 40 -7.12 14.90 -13.74
N VAL A 41 -6.19 15.28 -14.63
CA VAL A 41 -6.18 16.59 -15.28
C VAL A 41 -7.40 16.78 -16.18
N VAL A 42 -7.77 15.77 -16.97
CA VAL A 42 -8.96 15.81 -17.83
C VAL A 42 -10.22 16.02 -16.98
N LEU A 43 -10.38 15.29 -15.88
CA LEU A 43 -11.50 15.45 -14.96
C LEU A 43 -11.53 16.85 -14.33
N LEU A 44 -10.38 17.39 -13.93
CA LEU A 44 -10.27 18.73 -13.39
C LEU A 44 -10.69 19.80 -14.42
N VAL A 45 -10.17 19.72 -15.65
CA VAL A 45 -10.50 20.66 -16.73
C VAL A 45 -11.97 20.57 -17.11
N ALA A 46 -12.52 19.35 -17.23
CA ALA A 46 -13.94 19.15 -17.52
C ALA A 46 -14.84 19.74 -16.42
N GLY A 47 -14.48 19.53 -15.14
CA GLY A 47 -15.19 20.12 -14.00
C GLY A 47 -15.10 21.65 -13.95
N ALA A 48 -13.94 22.22 -14.32
CA ALA A 48 -13.76 23.67 -14.38
C ALA A 48 -14.55 24.31 -15.54
N ALA A 49 -14.52 23.69 -16.73
CA ALA A 49 -15.22 24.18 -17.91
C ALA A 49 -16.76 24.15 -17.77
N GLY A 50 -17.29 23.25 -16.95
CA GLY A 50 -18.73 23.16 -16.64
C GLY A 50 -19.27 24.20 -15.65
N GLY A 51 -18.49 25.24 -15.31
CA GLY A 51 -18.87 26.23 -14.30
C GLY A 51 -18.35 25.93 -12.89
N GLY A 52 -17.19 25.28 -12.77
CA GLY A 52 -16.60 24.92 -11.49
C GLY A 52 -16.37 26.14 -10.60
N GLN A 53 -16.96 26.15 -9.40
CA GLN A 53 -16.75 27.22 -8.42
C GLN A 53 -15.28 27.23 -7.95
N PRO A 54 -14.68 28.40 -7.64
CA PRO A 54 -13.30 28.50 -7.12
C PRO A 54 -13.04 27.58 -5.92
N LEU A 55 -14.05 27.39 -5.07
CA LEU A 55 -14.01 26.49 -3.92
C LEU A 55 -13.82 25.01 -4.33
N GLY A 56 -14.45 24.57 -5.43
CA GLY A 56 -14.31 23.20 -5.93
C GLY A 56 -12.91 22.91 -6.46
N ILE A 57 -12.30 23.87 -7.17
CA ILE A 57 -10.91 23.77 -7.61
C ILE A 57 -9.97 23.72 -6.40
N GLY A 58 -10.20 24.57 -5.39
CA GLY A 58 -9.44 24.54 -4.13
C GLY A 58 -9.53 23.19 -3.40
N LEU A 59 -10.71 22.58 -3.37
CA LEU A 59 -10.93 21.24 -2.82
C LEU A 59 -10.16 20.16 -3.58
N VAL A 60 -10.18 20.19 -4.92
CA VAL A 60 -9.43 19.21 -5.74
C VAL A 60 -7.93 19.36 -5.54
N LEU A 61 -7.41 20.59 -5.52
CA LEU A 61 -5.99 20.84 -5.25
C LEU A 61 -5.59 20.38 -3.84
N THR A 62 -6.43 20.68 -2.84
CA THR A 62 -6.19 20.24 -1.46
C THR A 62 -6.19 18.71 -1.37
N ALA A 63 -7.14 18.03 -2.02
CA ALA A 63 -7.19 16.58 -2.08
C ALA A 63 -5.95 15.99 -2.78
N TYR A 64 -5.47 16.62 -3.87
CA TYR A 64 -4.24 16.21 -4.55
C TYR A 64 -3.01 16.34 -3.64
N LEU A 65 -2.84 17.49 -2.98
CA LEU A 65 -1.72 17.71 -2.04
C LEU A 65 -1.80 16.78 -0.82
N ALA A 66 -3.00 16.58 -0.28
CA ALA A 66 -3.23 15.64 0.82
C ALA A 66 -2.85 14.21 0.39
N GLY A 67 -3.20 13.81 -0.82
CA GLY A 67 -2.78 12.52 -1.41
C GLY A 67 -1.27 12.42 -1.59
N VAL A 68 -0.61 13.47 -2.09
CA VAL A 68 0.86 13.52 -2.19
C VAL A 68 1.49 13.36 -0.82
N LYS A 69 1.02 14.11 0.19
CA LYS A 69 1.49 13.98 1.58
C LYS A 69 1.31 12.55 2.11
N HIS A 70 0.12 11.98 1.95
CA HIS A 70 -0.22 10.62 2.39
C HIS A 70 0.71 9.57 1.75
N SER A 71 1.16 9.78 0.52
CA SER A 71 2.10 8.86 -0.14
C SER A 71 3.47 8.78 0.54
N TYR A 72 3.86 9.79 1.32
CA TYR A 72 5.14 9.87 2.04
C TYR A 72 5.07 9.38 3.51
N ASP A 73 3.96 8.79 3.93
CA ASP A 73 3.82 8.27 5.29
C ASP A 73 4.74 7.06 5.56
N TRP A 74 5.16 6.91 6.82
CA TRP A 74 6.17 5.93 7.23
C TRP A 74 5.74 4.48 7.05
N ASP A 75 4.43 4.19 7.06
CA ASP A 75 3.89 2.85 6.83
C ASP A 75 4.04 2.42 5.37
N HIS A 76 3.85 3.32 4.41
CA HIS A 76 4.09 3.02 2.99
C HIS A 76 5.56 2.73 2.72
N LEU A 77 6.47 3.54 3.29
CA LEU A 77 7.91 3.32 3.19
C LEU A 77 8.32 1.99 3.84
N ALA A 78 7.78 1.67 5.02
CA ALA A 78 8.05 0.41 5.72
C ALA A 78 7.52 -0.82 4.95
N ALA A 79 6.34 -0.72 4.33
CA ALA A 79 5.76 -1.79 3.53
C ALA A 79 6.59 -2.06 2.25
N ILE A 80 7.06 -1.00 1.59
CA ILE A 80 7.93 -1.11 0.41
C ILE A 80 9.29 -1.70 0.81
N ASP A 81 9.90 -1.27 1.91
CA ASP A 81 11.16 -1.86 2.39
C ASP A 81 11.01 -3.35 2.72
N ASN A 82 9.98 -3.72 3.48
CA ASN A 82 9.73 -5.10 3.88
C ASN A 82 9.51 -6.01 2.67
N SER A 83 8.71 -5.56 1.70
CA SER A 83 8.49 -6.31 0.46
C SER A 83 9.75 -6.38 -0.41
N THR A 84 10.52 -5.30 -0.51
CA THR A 84 11.78 -5.28 -1.26
C THR A 84 12.80 -6.25 -0.66
N ARG A 85 12.98 -6.24 0.67
CA ARG A 85 13.87 -7.17 1.38
C ARG A 85 13.43 -8.62 1.25
N LYS A 86 12.12 -8.89 1.29
CA LYS A 86 11.57 -10.23 1.07
C LYS A 86 11.86 -10.73 -0.35
N PHE A 87 11.64 -9.89 -1.37
CA PHE A 87 11.93 -10.25 -2.76
C PHE A 87 13.43 -10.37 -3.03
N ALA A 88 14.27 -9.54 -2.41
CA ALA A 88 15.73 -9.66 -2.48
C ALA A 88 16.22 -10.97 -1.85
N ALA A 89 15.66 -11.35 -0.70
CA ALA A 89 15.95 -12.63 -0.05
C ALA A 89 15.53 -13.84 -0.93
N GLU A 90 14.51 -13.69 -1.76
CA GLU A 90 14.04 -14.71 -2.73
C GLU A 90 14.67 -14.59 -4.12
N HIS A 91 15.66 -13.71 -4.30
CA HIS A 91 16.34 -13.43 -5.58
C HIS A 91 15.39 -13.03 -6.72
N ARG A 92 14.24 -12.44 -6.36
CA ARG A 92 13.23 -11.96 -7.31
C ARG A 92 13.31 -10.44 -7.48
N HIS A 93 12.98 -9.97 -8.68
CA HIS A 93 13.02 -8.55 -9.02
C HIS A 93 11.77 -7.81 -8.47
N PRO A 94 11.91 -6.87 -7.50
CA PRO A 94 10.80 -6.27 -6.73
C PRO A 94 9.96 -5.23 -7.49
N ILE A 95 10.20 -5.05 -8.78
CA ILE A 95 9.89 -3.84 -9.56
C ILE A 95 8.40 -3.59 -9.75
N SER A 96 7.57 -4.62 -9.58
CA SER A 96 6.11 -4.52 -9.76
C SER A 96 5.32 -4.60 -8.44
N VAL A 97 6.00 -4.85 -7.32
CA VAL A 97 5.34 -5.07 -6.02
C VAL A 97 4.82 -3.76 -5.45
N GLY A 98 5.63 -2.69 -5.49
CA GLY A 98 5.21 -1.36 -5.05
C GLY A 98 4.05 -0.80 -5.87
N PHE A 99 4.05 -1.04 -7.19
CA PHE A 99 2.94 -0.63 -8.06
C PHE A 99 1.64 -1.39 -7.74
N ALA A 100 1.71 -2.70 -7.53
CA ALA A 100 0.54 -3.50 -7.15
C ALA A 100 -0.02 -3.10 -5.78
N PHE A 101 0.84 -2.80 -4.81
CA PHE A 101 0.45 -2.28 -3.50
C PHE A 101 -0.26 -0.92 -3.63
N SER A 102 0.35 0.02 -4.36
CA SER A 102 -0.22 1.34 -4.59
C SER A 102 -1.57 1.27 -5.31
N LEU A 103 -1.72 0.46 -6.36
CA LEU A 103 -3.00 0.25 -7.04
C LEU A 103 -4.06 -0.36 -6.13
N GLY A 104 -3.69 -1.35 -5.31
CA GLY A 104 -4.60 -1.95 -4.34
C GLY A 104 -5.13 -0.93 -3.34
N HIS A 105 -4.23 -0.17 -2.69
CA HIS A 105 -4.59 0.87 -1.72
C HIS A 105 -5.46 1.95 -2.37
N SER A 106 -5.04 2.48 -3.53
CA SER A 106 -5.82 3.48 -4.26
C SER A 106 -7.20 2.97 -4.66
N SER A 107 -7.35 1.69 -5.04
CA SER A 107 -8.67 1.14 -5.39
C SER A 107 -9.64 1.15 -4.21
N VAL A 108 -9.18 0.80 -3.01
CA VAL A 108 -10.00 0.79 -1.80
C VAL A 108 -10.41 2.20 -1.42
N VAL A 109 -9.47 3.16 -1.52
CA VAL A 109 -9.74 4.58 -1.23
C VAL A 109 -10.74 5.17 -2.22
N VAL A 110 -10.60 4.91 -3.52
CA VAL A 110 -11.54 5.39 -4.55
C VAL A 110 -12.92 4.79 -4.33
N LEU A 111 -13.02 3.49 -4.07
CA LEU A 111 -14.29 2.84 -3.76
C LEU A 111 -14.93 3.43 -2.50
N ALA A 112 -14.18 3.59 -1.42
CA ALA A 112 -14.67 4.22 -0.20
C ALA A 112 -15.17 5.65 -0.46
N GLY A 113 -14.43 6.44 -1.25
CA GLY A 113 -14.85 7.79 -1.66
C GLY A 113 -16.15 7.80 -2.45
N LEU A 114 -16.30 6.89 -3.43
CA LEU A 114 -17.54 6.74 -4.19
C LEU A 114 -18.71 6.31 -3.30
N LEU A 115 -18.48 5.40 -2.36
CA LEU A 115 -19.48 4.98 -1.37
C LEU A 115 -19.89 6.16 -0.47
N VAL A 116 -18.94 6.98 -0.02
CA VAL A 116 -19.23 8.17 0.78
C VAL A 116 -20.02 9.18 -0.03
N VAL A 117 -19.61 9.51 -1.25
CA VAL A 117 -20.33 10.48 -2.09
C VAL A 117 -21.74 10.01 -2.43
N SER A 118 -21.92 8.74 -2.78
CA SER A 118 -23.24 8.16 -3.08
C SER A 118 -24.12 7.99 -1.84
N GLY A 119 -23.52 7.65 -0.69
CA GLY A 119 -24.22 7.50 0.58
C GLY A 119 -24.58 8.83 1.24
N ALA A 120 -23.77 9.88 1.04
CA ALA A 120 -24.00 11.20 1.62
C ALA A 120 -25.35 11.80 1.21
N SER A 121 -25.80 11.56 -0.02
CA SER A 121 -27.13 12.00 -0.48
C SER A 121 -28.30 11.22 0.15
N VAL A 122 -28.07 9.99 0.64
CA VAL A 122 -29.11 9.11 1.19
C VAL A 122 -29.18 9.21 2.72
N VAL A 123 -28.04 9.46 3.38
CA VAL A 123 -27.88 9.36 4.84
C VAL A 123 -27.53 10.72 5.48
N GLY A 124 -27.61 11.82 4.72
CA GLY A 124 -27.20 13.16 5.15
C GLY A 124 -27.81 13.65 6.47
N SER A 125 -29.04 13.23 6.81
CA SER A 125 -29.69 13.55 8.09
C SER A 125 -29.18 12.72 9.28
N PHE A 126 -28.58 11.55 9.06
CA PHE A 126 -28.02 10.67 10.10
C PHE A 126 -26.53 10.89 10.36
N ILE A 127 -25.80 11.48 9.40
CA ILE A 127 -24.34 11.73 9.48
C ILE A 127 -24.00 13.18 9.86
N ALA A 128 -25.03 14.04 10.03
CA ALA A 128 -24.86 15.42 10.46
C ALA A 128 -24.02 15.54 11.75
N GLU A 129 -23.23 16.60 11.86
CA GLU A 129 -22.37 16.84 13.03
C GLU A 129 -23.20 16.86 14.32
N GLY A 130 -22.75 16.10 15.33
CA GLY A 130 -23.44 15.95 16.61
C GLY A 130 -24.44 14.78 16.68
N THR A 131 -24.69 14.04 15.60
CA THR A 131 -25.51 12.83 15.68
C THR A 131 -24.73 11.66 16.31
N PRO A 132 -25.42 10.74 17.02
CA PRO A 132 -24.80 9.52 17.53
C PRO A 132 -24.12 8.68 16.43
N GLY A 133 -24.65 8.72 15.20
CA GLY A 133 -24.12 7.99 14.06
C GLY A 133 -22.72 8.45 13.63
N ASN A 134 -22.49 9.76 13.58
CA ASN A 134 -21.18 10.32 13.24
C ASN A 134 -20.12 9.96 14.31
N LEU A 135 -20.48 10.10 15.59
CA LEU A 135 -19.60 9.77 16.71
C LEU A 135 -19.23 8.28 16.72
N LEU A 136 -20.22 7.39 16.56
CA LEU A 136 -19.99 5.94 16.51
C LEU A 136 -19.10 5.55 15.32
N LEU A 137 -19.33 6.13 14.14
CA LEU A 137 -18.52 5.87 12.96
C LEU A 137 -17.05 6.32 13.17
N GLY A 138 -16.85 7.52 13.72
CA GLY A 138 -15.52 8.05 14.04
C GLY A 138 -14.79 7.23 15.11
N LEU A 139 -15.49 6.83 16.17
CA LEU A 139 -14.94 5.98 17.24
C LEU A 139 -14.58 4.60 16.72
N THR A 140 -15.46 3.97 15.93
CA THR A 140 -15.21 2.62 15.41
C THR A 140 -14.02 2.65 14.44
N GLY A 141 -13.96 3.64 13.54
CA GLY A 141 -12.84 3.81 12.62
C GLY A 141 -11.52 4.04 13.35
N SER A 142 -11.52 4.91 14.37
CA SER A 142 -10.33 5.19 15.19
C SER A 142 -9.90 3.99 16.02
N ALA A 143 -10.84 3.26 16.61
CA ALA A 143 -10.57 2.07 17.42
C ALA A 143 -10.00 0.93 16.57
N VAL A 144 -10.60 0.63 15.42
CA VAL A 144 -10.11 -0.41 14.49
C VAL A 144 -8.71 -0.04 13.99
N SER A 145 -8.50 1.22 13.58
CA SER A 145 -7.19 1.70 13.12
C SER A 145 -6.15 1.64 14.23
N GLY A 146 -6.48 2.11 15.44
CA GLY A 146 -5.60 2.09 16.59
C GLY A 146 -5.20 0.67 16.99
N LEU A 147 -6.16 -0.26 17.03
CA LEU A 147 -5.89 -1.66 17.36
C LEU A 147 -4.98 -2.32 16.31
N PHE A 148 -5.23 -2.05 15.02
CA PHE A 148 -4.38 -2.56 13.94
C PHE A 148 -2.94 -2.05 14.04
N LEU A 149 -2.76 -0.75 14.30
CA LEU A 149 -1.43 -0.16 14.49
C LEU A 149 -0.70 -0.72 15.72
N LEU A 150 -1.41 -0.91 16.84
CA LEU A 150 -0.85 -1.54 18.02
C LEU A 150 -0.41 -2.99 17.75
N ALA A 151 -1.22 -3.75 17.02
CA ALA A 151 -0.89 -5.13 16.65
C ALA A 151 0.37 -5.20 15.75
N MET A 152 0.42 -4.37 14.71
CA MET A 152 1.59 -4.30 13.82
C MET A 152 2.84 -3.76 14.53
N GLY A 153 2.68 -2.79 15.42
CA GLY A 153 3.74 -2.28 16.28
C GLY A 153 4.31 -3.35 17.20
N ALA A 154 3.45 -4.14 17.86
CA ALA A 154 3.87 -5.25 18.71
C ALA A 154 4.62 -6.33 17.92
N PHE A 155 4.11 -6.70 16.74
CA PHE A 155 4.78 -7.66 15.86
C PHE A 155 6.18 -7.17 15.43
N ASN A 156 6.29 -5.94 14.93
CA ASN A 156 7.58 -5.37 14.52
C ASN A 156 8.55 -5.20 15.70
N GLY A 157 8.04 -4.81 16.88
CA GLY A 157 8.82 -4.69 18.10
C GLY A 157 9.41 -6.02 18.56
N SER A 158 8.61 -7.10 18.59
CA SER A 158 9.08 -8.44 18.94
C SER A 158 10.20 -8.93 18.01
N ALA A 159 10.05 -8.73 16.69
CA ALA A 159 11.08 -9.09 15.71
C ALA A 159 12.37 -8.27 15.88
N ALA A 160 12.28 -7.01 16.31
CA ALA A 160 13.44 -6.18 16.62
C ALA A 160 14.16 -6.64 17.89
N GLN A 161 13.40 -6.98 18.94
CA GLN A 161 13.94 -7.51 20.20
C GLN A 161 14.72 -8.81 19.99
N THR A 162 14.19 -9.75 19.20
CA THR A 162 14.91 -10.99 18.85
C THR A 162 16.25 -10.71 18.19
N ARG A 163 16.31 -9.75 17.25
CA ARG A 163 17.57 -9.37 16.58
C ARG A 163 18.56 -8.71 17.54
N LEU A 164 18.09 -7.85 18.43
CA LEU A 164 18.92 -7.20 19.44
C LEU A 164 19.49 -8.22 20.44
N GLN A 165 18.70 -9.21 20.85
CA GLN A 165 19.14 -10.29 21.73
C GLN A 165 20.20 -11.18 21.06
N CYS A 166 20.04 -11.57 19.80
CA CYS A 166 21.10 -12.30 19.07
C CYS A 166 22.41 -11.50 19.03
N ARG A 167 22.32 -10.19 18.75
CA ARG A 167 23.46 -9.30 18.63
C ARG A 167 24.19 -9.07 19.97
N HIS A 168 23.45 -9.01 21.08
CA HIS A 168 24.03 -8.90 22.42
C HIS A 168 24.78 -10.18 22.84
N HIS A 169 24.34 -11.36 22.40
CA HIS A 169 25.00 -12.65 22.66
C HIS A 169 26.12 -13.01 21.68
N GLY A 170 26.55 -12.09 20.80
CA GLY A 170 27.66 -12.33 19.87
C GLY A 170 27.35 -13.29 18.72
N HIS A 171 26.09 -13.69 18.53
CA HIS A 171 25.65 -14.57 17.44
C HIS A 171 24.98 -13.78 16.31
N PHE A 172 25.46 -13.93 15.07
CA PHE A 172 24.81 -13.36 13.89
C PHE A 172 23.55 -14.18 13.54
N CYS A 173 22.37 -13.60 13.75
CA CYS A 173 21.11 -14.18 13.26
C CYS A 173 20.96 -13.83 11.77
N GLY A 174 21.17 -14.82 10.90
CA GLY A 174 20.94 -14.72 9.46
C GLY A 174 19.48 -14.43 9.11
N VAL A 175 19.24 -13.87 7.92
CA VAL A 175 17.91 -13.51 7.41
C VAL A 175 17.16 -14.78 6.98
N GLY A 176 16.67 -15.57 7.94
CA GLY A 176 15.90 -16.78 7.69
C GLY A 176 15.21 -17.28 8.96
N PRO A 177 14.09 -18.01 8.84
CA PRO A 177 13.35 -18.48 10.01
C PRO A 177 14.20 -19.52 10.77
N LEU A 178 14.57 -19.15 12.00
CA LEU A 178 14.90 -20.08 13.09
C LEU A 178 16.06 -21.05 12.83
N HIS A 179 17.18 -20.61 12.24
CA HIS A 179 18.45 -21.33 12.34
C HIS A 179 19.55 -20.38 12.82
N CYS A 180 19.78 -20.36 14.14
CA CYS A 180 21.04 -19.88 14.70
C CYS A 180 22.13 -20.89 14.32
N GLY A 181 22.74 -20.71 13.16
CA GLY A 181 23.91 -21.48 12.76
C GLY A 181 25.11 -21.05 13.60
N HIS A 182 25.67 -21.98 14.37
CA HIS A 182 27.01 -21.85 14.94
C HIS A 182 28.00 -21.88 13.77
N HIS A 183 28.62 -20.75 13.43
CA HIS A 183 29.78 -20.75 12.54
C HIS A 183 31.01 -21.08 13.41
N PRO A 184 31.63 -22.27 13.28
CA PRO A 184 32.84 -22.55 14.01
C PRO A 184 33.97 -21.75 13.38
N GLY A 185 34.61 -20.92 14.20
CA GLY A 185 35.98 -20.41 14.07
C GLY A 185 36.43 -19.92 12.70
N ARG A 186 36.50 -18.60 12.51
CA ARG A 186 37.61 -18.01 11.75
C ARG A 186 38.87 -18.14 12.59
N GLY A 187 39.54 -19.28 12.44
CA GLY A 187 40.93 -19.45 12.80
C GLY A 187 41.79 -19.44 11.54
N ARG A 188 42.93 -18.73 11.64
CA ARG A 188 44.11 -18.72 10.74
C ARG A 188 43.96 -17.82 9.51
N SER A 189 44.91 -16.95 9.17
CA SER A 189 46.36 -16.89 9.47
C SER A 189 46.83 -15.44 9.55
#